data_AF-A0A703SNF5-F1
#
_entry.id   AF-A0A703SNF5-F1
#
_cell.length_a   1.000
_cell.length_b   1.000
_cell.length_c   1.000
_cell.angle_alpha   90.00
_cell.angle_beta   90.00
_cell.angle_gamma   90.00
#
_symmetry.space_group_name_H-M   'P 1'
#
loop_
_entity.id
_entity.type
_entity.pdbx_description
1 polymer ?
#
loop_
_entity_poly.entity_id
_entity_poly.type
_entity_poly.pdbx_seq_one_letter_code
_entity_poly.pdbx_strand_id
1 'polypeptide(L)'
;MANTITADEIREHFSQAMSAMYQQEVPQYGTLLELVADVNLAVLENNPKLHEQLANADELARLNVERHGAIRVGTAEELSTLRRIFAIMGMYPVSYYDLSQAGVPVHSTAFRPIDEASLSRNPFRMFTSLLRLELIENAALRQRAAEILSQRDIFTSRCRQLLDEYDEQGGFSAAQAEEFVRETLETFRWHRQATVDEETYRSLHREHRLIADVVC
;
A
#
# COMPACT_ATOMS: atom_id res chain seq x y z
N MET A 1 -18.18 -3.33 -27.54
CA MET A 1 -17.94 -2.47 -26.36
C MET A 1 -16.84 -3.17 -25.60
N ALA A 2 -15.68 -2.54 -25.40
CA ALA A 2 -14.59 -3.18 -24.66
C ALA A 2 -15.11 -3.47 -23.24
N ASN A 3 -14.99 -4.73 -22.78
CA ASN A 3 -15.33 -5.10 -21.41
C ASN A 3 -14.34 -4.41 -20.47
N THR A 4 -14.70 -3.23 -19.99
CA THR A 4 -13.94 -2.47 -19.00
C THR A 4 -14.08 -3.16 -17.65
N ILE A 5 -12.96 -3.39 -16.97
CA ILE A 5 -12.92 -4.00 -15.65
C ILE A 5 -13.24 -2.96 -14.57
N THR A 6 -13.88 -3.38 -13.49
CA THR A 6 -14.25 -2.47 -12.39
C THR A 6 -13.07 -2.15 -11.49
N ALA A 7 -13.09 -1.00 -10.82
CA ALA A 7 -12.08 -0.61 -9.85
C ALA A 7 -11.93 -1.64 -8.69
N ASP A 8 -13.04 -2.28 -8.31
CA ASP A 8 -13.06 -3.29 -7.26
C ASP A 8 -12.34 -4.58 -7.67
N GLU A 9 -12.47 -4.99 -8.94
CA GLU A 9 -11.70 -6.12 -9.50
C GLU A 9 -10.21 -5.80 -9.59
N ILE A 10 -9.82 -4.59 -10.01
CA ILE A 10 -8.42 -4.17 -10.03
C ILE A 10 -7.84 -4.21 -8.61
N ARG A 11 -8.58 -3.68 -7.61
CA ARG A 11 -8.17 -3.70 -6.21
C ARG A 11 -8.02 -5.11 -5.66
N GLU A 12 -8.95 -6.00 -6.00
CA GLU A 12 -8.89 -7.41 -5.60
C GLU A 12 -7.64 -8.09 -6.15
N HIS A 13 -7.37 -7.94 -7.46
CA HIS A 13 -6.15 -8.45 -8.09
C HIS A 13 -4.88 -7.86 -7.46
N PHE A 14 -4.87 -6.55 -7.20
CA PHE A 14 -3.74 -5.88 -6.55
C PHE A 14 -3.49 -6.42 -5.13
N SER A 15 -4.53 -6.54 -4.32
CA SER A 15 -4.43 -7.08 -2.94
C SER A 15 -3.91 -8.52 -2.93
N GLN A 16 -4.37 -9.36 -3.86
CA GLN A 16 -3.90 -10.74 -3.99
C GLN A 16 -2.43 -10.79 -4.44
N ALA A 17 -2.05 -9.98 -5.44
CA ALA A 17 -0.68 -9.89 -5.93
C ALA A 17 0.29 -9.38 -4.85
N MET A 18 -0.10 -8.35 -4.10
CA MET A 18 0.64 -7.84 -2.93
C MET A 18 0.83 -8.92 -1.86
N SER A 19 -0.24 -9.65 -1.52
CA SER A 19 -0.15 -10.78 -0.59
C SER A 19 0.85 -11.84 -1.06
N ALA A 20 0.75 -12.25 -2.32
CA ALA A 20 1.59 -13.30 -2.88
C ALA A 20 3.07 -12.87 -2.91
N MET A 21 3.34 -11.63 -3.32
CA MET A 21 4.68 -11.05 -3.25
C MET A 21 5.21 -11.02 -1.81
N TYR A 22 4.42 -10.50 -0.86
CA TYR A 22 4.85 -10.39 0.53
C TYR A 22 5.07 -11.75 1.19
N GLN A 23 4.28 -12.76 0.84
CA GLN A 23 4.49 -14.14 1.31
C GLN A 23 5.81 -14.74 0.79
N GLN A 24 6.19 -14.43 -0.46
CA GLN A 24 7.47 -14.87 -1.02
C GLN A 24 8.65 -14.16 -0.35
N GLU A 25 8.51 -12.87 -0.04
CA GLU A 25 9.55 -12.06 0.60
C GLU A 25 9.68 -12.38 2.11
N VAL A 26 8.58 -12.70 2.78
CA VAL A 26 8.49 -12.95 4.23
C VAL A 26 7.70 -14.26 4.48
N PRO A 27 8.35 -15.44 4.46
CA PRO A 27 7.66 -16.73 4.57
C PRO A 27 6.79 -16.89 5.83
N GLN A 28 7.16 -16.27 6.94
CA GLN A 28 6.35 -16.28 8.17
C GLN A 28 4.96 -15.65 7.98
N TYR A 29 4.78 -14.77 7.00
CA TYR A 29 3.47 -14.26 6.64
C TYR A 29 2.54 -15.38 6.14
N GLY A 30 3.05 -16.32 5.36
CA GLY A 30 2.27 -17.49 4.91
C GLY A 30 1.81 -18.35 6.08
N THR A 31 2.71 -18.66 7.02
CA THR A 31 2.36 -19.40 8.24
C THR A 31 1.31 -18.67 9.09
N LEU A 32 1.37 -17.34 9.15
CA LEU A 32 0.35 -16.54 9.82
C LEU A 32 -1.02 -16.66 9.14
N LEU A 33 -1.07 -16.64 7.80
CA LEU A 33 -2.34 -16.79 7.06
C LEU A 33 -2.99 -18.15 7.30
N GLU A 34 -2.21 -19.22 7.34
CA GLU A 34 -2.69 -20.58 7.67
C GLU A 34 -3.29 -20.61 9.08
N LEU A 35 -2.57 -20.07 10.07
CA LEU A 35 -3.07 -19.98 11.44
C LEU A 35 -4.36 -19.15 11.56
N VAL A 36 -4.45 -18.03 10.84
CA VAL A 36 -5.66 -17.19 10.81
C VAL A 36 -6.84 -17.96 10.22
N ALA A 37 -6.62 -18.73 9.15
CA ALA A 37 -7.67 -19.55 8.54
C ALA A 37 -8.18 -20.62 9.51
N ASP A 38 -7.28 -21.34 10.18
CA ASP A 38 -7.64 -22.37 11.17
C ASP A 38 -8.41 -21.78 12.35
N VAL A 39 -7.96 -20.64 12.88
CA VAL A 39 -8.64 -19.95 13.99
C VAL A 39 -10.02 -19.45 13.55
N ASN A 40 -10.13 -18.84 12.37
CA ASN A 40 -11.41 -18.36 11.85
C ASN A 40 -12.40 -19.52 11.71
N LEU A 41 -11.98 -20.64 11.12
CA LEU A 41 -12.82 -21.83 10.98
C LEU A 41 -13.27 -22.35 12.35
N ALA A 42 -12.33 -22.54 13.29
CA ALA A 42 -12.65 -23.02 14.63
C ALA A 42 -13.63 -22.10 15.37
N VAL A 43 -13.51 -20.77 15.23
CA VAL A 43 -14.43 -19.81 15.86
C VAL A 43 -15.83 -19.92 15.26
N LEU A 44 -15.95 -20.04 13.93
CA LEU A 44 -17.25 -20.15 13.25
C LEU A 44 -17.95 -21.48 13.56
N GLU A 45 -17.20 -22.59 13.61
CA GLU A 45 -17.74 -23.91 13.98
C GLU A 45 -18.24 -23.95 15.42
N ASN A 46 -17.51 -23.32 16.35
CA ASN A 46 -17.87 -23.30 17.77
C ASN A 46 -18.89 -22.22 18.13
N ASN A 47 -19.26 -21.34 17.19
CA ASN A 47 -20.21 -20.24 17.44
C ASN A 47 -21.23 -20.06 16.30
N PRO A 48 -22.22 -20.94 16.17
CA PRO A 48 -23.19 -20.92 15.07
C PRO A 48 -23.97 -19.60 14.94
N LYS A 49 -24.24 -18.92 16.06
CA LYS A 49 -24.91 -17.62 16.06
C LYS A 49 -24.08 -16.54 15.39
N LEU A 50 -22.77 -16.52 15.65
CA LEU A 50 -21.84 -15.60 15.00
C LEU A 50 -21.74 -15.91 13.51
N HIS A 51 -21.67 -17.19 13.14
CA HIS A 51 -21.65 -17.61 11.74
C HIS A 51 -22.90 -17.13 10.98
N GLU A 52 -24.10 -17.31 11.55
CA GLU A 52 -25.36 -16.82 10.96
C GLU A 52 -25.39 -15.29 10.85
N GLN A 53 -24.89 -14.56 11.86
CA GLN A 53 -24.78 -13.10 11.81
C GLN A 53 -23.88 -12.63 10.66
N LEU A 54 -22.69 -13.21 10.52
CA LEU A 54 -21.74 -12.85 9.45
C LEU A 54 -22.27 -13.24 8.07
N ALA A 55 -22.96 -14.39 7.94
CA ALA A 55 -23.59 -14.80 6.69
C ALA A 55 -24.70 -13.83 6.27
N ASN A 56 -25.56 -13.43 7.20
CA ASN A 56 -26.66 -12.51 6.94
C ASN A 56 -26.18 -11.08 6.60
N ALA A 57 -24.97 -10.72 7.04
CA ALA A 57 -24.34 -9.43 6.74
C ALA A 57 -23.37 -9.49 5.53
N ASP A 58 -23.30 -10.63 4.83
CA ASP A 58 -22.39 -10.86 3.69
C ASP A 58 -20.89 -10.63 4.02
N GLU A 59 -20.52 -10.82 5.29
CA GLU A 59 -19.16 -10.56 5.81
C GLU A 59 -18.24 -11.79 5.73
N LEU A 60 -18.81 -12.97 5.47
CA LEU A 60 -18.03 -14.20 5.33
C LEU A 60 -17.12 -14.18 4.10
N ALA A 61 -17.59 -13.61 2.99
CA ALA A 61 -16.81 -13.51 1.75
C ALA A 61 -15.58 -12.61 1.94
N ARG A 62 -15.74 -11.47 2.63
CA ARG A 62 -14.65 -10.51 2.86
C ARG A 62 -13.61 -11.02 3.87
N LEU A 63 -14.01 -11.81 4.87
CA LEU A 63 -13.14 -12.21 5.99
C LEU A 63 -11.84 -12.89 5.52
N ASN A 64 -11.91 -13.67 4.44
CA ASN A 64 -10.76 -14.43 3.93
C ASN A 64 -9.79 -13.58 3.09
N VAL A 65 -10.24 -12.42 2.60
CA VAL A 65 -9.46 -11.54 1.72
C VAL A 65 -9.11 -10.20 2.38
N GLU A 66 -9.71 -9.89 3.53
CA GLU A 66 -9.51 -8.64 4.25
C GLU A 66 -8.07 -8.48 4.74
N ARG A 67 -7.40 -7.45 4.21
CA ARG A 67 -5.99 -7.14 4.51
C ARG A 67 -5.79 -5.64 4.56
N HIS A 68 -4.71 -5.21 5.20
CA HIS A 68 -4.21 -3.86 5.05
C HIS A 68 -2.68 -3.90 4.88
N GLY A 69 -2.16 -3.03 4.02
CA GLY A 69 -0.74 -2.77 3.90
C GLY A 69 -0.36 -1.43 4.54
N ALA A 70 0.93 -1.24 4.78
CA ALA A 70 1.49 0.02 5.27
C ALA A 70 2.75 0.34 4.48
N ILE A 71 2.83 1.57 3.97
CA ILE A 71 3.95 2.07 3.16
C ILE A 71 4.35 3.46 3.61
N ARG A 72 5.55 3.87 3.23
CA ARG A 72 6.11 5.19 3.54
C ARG A 72 6.68 5.78 2.26
N VAL A 73 6.43 7.07 2.05
CA VAL A 73 6.97 7.85 0.93
C VAL A 73 7.73 9.06 1.47
N GLY A 74 8.72 9.50 0.69
CA GLY A 74 9.63 10.57 1.06
C GLY A 74 9.21 11.94 0.53
N THR A 75 8.40 12.00 -0.54
CA THR A 75 8.05 13.28 -1.18
C THR A 75 6.55 13.46 -1.39
N ALA A 76 6.11 14.73 -1.48
CA ALA A 76 4.73 15.07 -1.81
C ALA A 76 4.32 14.60 -3.21
N GLU A 77 5.27 14.57 -4.16
CA GLU A 77 5.04 14.06 -5.52
C GLU A 77 4.78 12.55 -5.52
N GLU A 78 5.56 11.79 -4.75
CA GLU A 78 5.35 10.35 -4.55
C GLU A 78 3.95 10.09 -3.97
N LEU A 79 3.55 10.83 -2.93
CA LEU A 79 2.22 10.71 -2.34
C LEU A 79 1.10 11.08 -3.34
N SER A 80 1.29 12.15 -4.10
CA SER A 80 0.31 12.60 -5.11
C SER A 80 0.13 11.56 -6.24
N THR A 81 1.22 10.91 -6.64
CA THR A 81 1.20 9.85 -7.66
C THR A 81 0.54 8.59 -7.11
N LEU A 82 0.86 8.18 -5.87
CA LEU A 82 0.16 7.08 -5.20
C LEU A 82 -1.35 7.32 -5.08
N ARG A 83 -1.77 8.56 -4.82
CA ARG A 83 -3.20 8.92 -4.84
C ARG A 83 -3.85 8.63 -6.20
N ARG A 84 -3.18 8.90 -7.32
CA ARG A 84 -3.70 8.57 -8.67
C ARG A 84 -3.80 7.04 -8.84
N ILE A 85 -2.73 6.31 -8.49
CA ILE A 85 -2.69 4.84 -8.53
C ILE A 85 -3.83 4.23 -7.72
N PHE A 86 -4.01 4.67 -6.47
CA PHE A 86 -5.07 4.17 -5.59
C PHE A 86 -6.47 4.55 -6.08
N ALA A 87 -6.65 5.71 -6.72
CA ALA A 87 -7.95 6.11 -7.27
C ALA A 87 -8.44 5.16 -8.39
N ILE A 88 -7.53 4.64 -9.23
CA ILE A 88 -7.88 3.62 -10.26
C ILE A 88 -8.46 2.35 -9.63
N MET A 89 -7.98 2.02 -8.43
CA MET A 89 -8.45 0.89 -7.61
C MET A 89 -9.64 1.25 -6.72
N GLY A 90 -10.27 2.42 -6.90
CA GLY A 90 -11.42 2.85 -6.10
C GLY A 90 -11.06 3.14 -4.64
N MET A 91 -9.80 3.48 -4.36
CA MET A 91 -9.28 3.74 -3.02
C MET A 91 -8.98 5.23 -2.83
N TYR A 92 -9.60 5.82 -1.80
CA TYR A 92 -9.54 7.26 -1.53
C TYR A 92 -8.84 7.54 -0.20
N PRO A 93 -8.17 8.71 -0.06
CA PRO A 93 -7.52 9.07 1.19
C PRO A 93 -8.56 9.38 2.26
N VAL A 94 -8.64 8.53 3.27
CA VAL A 94 -9.58 8.66 4.39
C VAL A 94 -8.84 8.98 5.69
N SER A 95 -9.27 10.07 6.31
CA SER A 95 -8.76 10.60 7.58
C SER A 95 -7.33 11.15 7.50
N TYR A 96 -6.85 11.68 8.62
CA TYR A 96 -5.52 12.26 8.77
C TYR A 96 -4.93 11.81 10.12
N TYR A 97 -3.66 11.40 10.10
CA TYR A 97 -2.94 10.92 11.27
C TYR A 97 -1.62 11.69 11.39
N ASP A 98 -1.45 12.44 12.47
CA ASP A 98 -0.18 13.11 12.80
C ASP A 98 0.60 12.28 13.81
N LEU A 99 1.64 11.57 13.36
CA LEU A 99 2.47 10.75 14.23
C LEU A 99 3.63 11.54 14.84
N SER A 100 3.80 12.83 14.50
CA SER A 100 4.80 13.70 15.13
C SER A 100 4.53 13.87 16.63
N GLN A 101 3.26 13.75 17.06
CA GLN A 101 2.87 13.71 18.47
C GLN A 101 3.47 12.52 19.25
N ALA A 102 3.83 11.45 18.54
CA ALA A 102 4.47 10.26 19.09
C ALA A 102 5.99 10.22 18.82
N GLY A 103 6.59 11.33 18.37
CA GLY A 103 8.01 11.42 18.05
C GLY A 103 8.42 10.75 16.74
N VAL A 104 7.47 10.37 15.89
CA VAL A 104 7.75 9.77 14.56
C VAL A 104 7.62 10.86 13.49
N PRO A 105 8.63 11.09 12.62
CA PRO A 105 8.66 12.24 11.72
C PRO A 105 7.77 12.05 10.46
N VAL A 106 6.52 11.61 10.64
CA VAL A 106 5.58 11.39 9.55
C VAL A 106 4.17 11.88 9.89
N HIS A 107 3.40 12.14 8.84
CA HIS A 107 1.95 12.19 8.90
C HIS A 107 1.36 11.29 7.81
N SER A 108 0.10 10.86 7.95
CA SER A 108 -0.42 9.75 7.16
C SER A 108 -1.91 9.88 6.84
N THR A 109 -2.35 9.06 5.89
CA THR A 109 -3.75 8.81 5.52
C THR A 109 -3.93 7.31 5.21
N ALA A 110 -5.17 6.81 5.21
CA ALA A 110 -5.48 5.46 4.74
C ALA A 110 -6.21 5.51 3.39
N PHE A 111 -5.62 4.95 2.35
CA PHE A 111 -6.29 4.76 1.05
C PHE A 111 -7.20 3.54 1.12
N ARG A 112 -8.50 3.74 0.87
CA ARG A 112 -9.49 2.67 0.95
C ARG A 112 -10.77 2.94 0.15
N PRO A 113 -11.55 1.90 -0.19
CA PRO A 113 -12.91 2.09 -0.67
C PRO A 113 -13.77 2.75 0.39
N ILE A 114 -14.77 3.53 -0.05
CA ILE A 114 -15.70 4.24 0.84
C ILE A 114 -17.15 3.80 0.67
N ASP A 115 -17.47 3.18 -0.46
CA ASP A 115 -18.78 2.60 -0.73
C ASP A 115 -18.95 1.25 -0.01
N GLU A 116 -20.16 0.99 0.50
CA GLU A 116 -20.47 -0.21 1.26
C GLU A 116 -20.35 -1.48 0.40
N ALA A 117 -20.83 -1.46 -0.86
CA ALA A 117 -20.71 -2.62 -1.75
C ALA A 117 -19.25 -2.90 -2.11
N SER A 118 -18.47 -1.86 -2.38
CA SER A 118 -17.03 -2.00 -2.65
C SER A 118 -16.25 -2.53 -1.44
N LEU A 119 -16.61 -2.11 -0.22
CA LEU A 119 -16.02 -2.61 1.03
C LEU A 119 -16.40 -4.07 1.28
N SER A 120 -17.66 -4.44 1.09
CA SER A 120 -18.13 -5.83 1.26
C SER A 120 -17.49 -6.77 0.26
N ARG A 121 -17.18 -6.31 -0.95
CA ARG A 121 -16.45 -7.11 -1.94
C ARG A 121 -14.97 -7.27 -1.60
N ASN A 122 -14.26 -6.16 -1.39
CA ASN A 122 -12.84 -6.19 -1.06
C ASN A 122 -12.45 -4.96 -0.22
N PRO A 123 -12.24 -5.13 1.10
CA PRO A 123 -11.96 -4.04 2.04
C PRO A 123 -10.46 -3.71 2.15
N PHE A 124 -9.67 -3.96 1.10
CA PHE A 124 -8.23 -3.69 1.12
C PHE A 124 -7.94 -2.20 1.40
N ARG A 125 -6.95 -1.98 2.27
CA ARG A 125 -6.55 -0.65 2.75
C ARG A 125 -5.04 -0.49 2.67
N MET A 126 -4.57 0.70 2.31
CA MET A 126 -3.15 1.05 2.36
C MET A 126 -2.95 2.26 3.27
N PHE A 127 -2.30 2.05 4.42
CA PHE A 127 -1.87 3.13 5.28
C PHE A 127 -0.59 3.75 4.70
N THR A 128 -0.65 5.00 4.28
CA THR A 128 0.45 5.67 3.57
C THR A 128 0.92 6.85 4.38
N SER A 129 2.19 6.79 4.79
CA SER A 129 2.86 7.84 5.56
C SER A 129 3.79 8.66 4.68
N LEU A 130 3.76 9.98 4.81
CA LEU A 130 4.71 10.90 4.19
C LEU A 130 5.73 11.36 5.25
N LEU A 131 7.00 11.19 4.93
CA LEU A 131 8.12 11.70 5.71
C LEU A 131 8.12 13.23 5.74
N ARG A 132 8.30 13.78 6.94
CA ARG A 132 8.39 15.22 7.19
C ARG A 132 9.85 15.62 7.41
N LEU A 133 10.55 15.93 6.31
CA LEU A 133 11.97 16.29 6.34
C LEU A 133 12.26 17.50 7.23
N GLU A 134 11.30 18.43 7.38
CA GLU A 134 11.45 19.60 8.24
C GLU A 134 11.62 19.26 9.73
N LEU A 135 11.28 18.03 10.14
CA LEU A 135 11.47 17.51 11.50
C LEU A 135 12.86 16.88 11.72
N ILE A 136 13.72 16.78 10.69
CA ILE A 136 15.11 16.33 10.82
C ILE A 136 15.95 17.49 11.33
N GLU A 137 16.42 17.45 12.58
CA GLU A 137 17.08 18.61 13.22
C GLU A 137 18.40 18.98 12.52
N ASN A 138 19.18 17.98 12.12
CA ASN A 138 20.45 18.20 11.43
C ASN A 138 20.21 18.71 10.00
N ALA A 139 20.48 19.99 9.76
CA ALA A 139 20.26 20.64 8.47
C ALA A 139 21.03 20.01 7.31
N ALA A 140 22.28 19.56 7.54
CA ALA A 140 23.08 18.91 6.50
C ALA A 140 22.50 17.54 6.15
N LEU A 141 22.06 16.77 7.15
CA LEU A 141 21.42 15.48 6.95
C LEU A 141 20.05 15.60 6.27
N ARG A 142 19.27 16.62 6.64
CA ARG A 142 18.01 16.97 5.99
C ARG A 142 18.20 17.28 4.51
N GLN A 143 19.18 18.11 4.18
CA GLN A 143 19.52 18.45 2.81
C GLN A 143 19.95 17.21 2.03
N ARG A 144 20.79 16.35 2.64
CA ARG A 144 21.21 15.09 2.04
C ARG A 144 20.04 14.15 1.75
N ALA A 145 19.11 14.00 2.69
CA ALA A 145 17.89 13.21 2.50
C ALA A 145 17.01 13.76 1.36
N ALA A 146 16.85 15.08 1.28
CA ALA A 146 16.10 15.72 0.19
C ALA A 146 16.73 15.45 -1.18
N GLU A 147 18.07 15.51 -1.28
CA GLU A 147 18.80 15.23 -2.52
C GLU A 147 18.60 13.78 -2.99
N ILE A 148 18.75 12.82 -2.09
CA ILE A 148 18.56 11.39 -2.40
C ILE A 148 17.13 11.14 -2.90
N LEU A 149 16.14 11.67 -2.17
CA LEU A 149 14.73 11.53 -2.53
C LEU A 149 14.39 12.22 -3.87
N SER A 150 15.07 13.32 -4.22
CA SER A 150 14.83 14.01 -5.49
C SER A 150 15.39 13.29 -6.72
N GLN A 151 16.31 12.35 -6.53
CA GLN A 151 17.00 11.66 -7.62
C GLN A 151 16.40 10.29 -7.97
N ARG A 152 15.50 9.77 -7.14
CA ARG A 152 14.85 8.47 -7.39
C ARG A 152 13.53 8.63 -8.13
N ASP A 153 13.17 7.60 -8.88
CA ASP A 153 11.81 7.38 -9.35
C ASP A 153 11.34 6.02 -8.84
N ILE A 154 10.33 6.01 -7.97
CA ILE A 154 9.79 4.78 -7.38
C ILE A 154 8.72 4.13 -8.27
N PHE A 155 8.31 4.79 -9.35
CA PHE A 155 7.31 4.28 -10.28
C PHE A 155 7.96 3.90 -11.59
N THR A 156 7.60 2.74 -12.16
CA THR A 156 8.09 2.38 -13.48
C THR A 156 7.56 3.36 -14.53
N SER A 157 8.33 3.59 -15.59
CA SER A 157 7.88 4.43 -16.71
C SER A 157 6.55 3.94 -17.30
N ARG A 158 6.33 2.61 -17.30
CA ARG A 158 5.08 2.01 -17.77
C ARG A 158 3.91 2.26 -16.83
N CYS A 159 4.12 2.20 -15.51
CA CYS A 159 3.10 2.59 -14.53
C CYS A 159 2.60 4.02 -14.79
N ARG A 160 3.53 4.97 -15.01
CA ARG A 160 3.17 6.37 -15.32
C ARG A 160 2.38 6.49 -16.63
N GLN A 161 2.81 5.81 -17.69
CA GLN A 161 2.07 5.77 -18.96
C GLN A 161 0.64 5.23 -18.80
N LEU A 162 0.46 4.17 -18.00
CA LEU A 162 -0.85 3.60 -17.72
C LEU A 162 -1.75 4.57 -16.94
N LEU A 163 -1.19 5.37 -16.03
CA LEU A 163 -1.96 6.45 -15.38
C LEU A 163 -2.47 7.48 -16.39
N ASP A 164 -1.62 7.88 -17.34
CA ASP A 164 -2.00 8.85 -18.36
C ASP A 164 -3.02 8.26 -19.36
N GLU A 165 -2.85 6.99 -19.75
CA GLU A 165 -3.85 6.24 -20.55
C GLU A 165 -5.20 6.15 -19.84
N TYR A 166 -5.21 5.92 -18.52
CA TYR A 166 -6.44 5.87 -17.72
C TYR A 166 -7.14 7.23 -17.69
N ASP A 167 -6.39 8.32 -17.52
CA ASP A 167 -6.94 9.68 -17.49
C ASP A 167 -7.58 10.07 -18.83
N GLU A 168 -7.03 9.59 -19.96
CA GLU A 168 -7.59 9.82 -21.29
C GLU A 168 -8.82 8.94 -21.60
N GLN A 169 -8.79 7.68 -21.18
CA GLN A 169 -9.79 6.67 -21.57
C GLN A 169 -10.94 6.53 -20.56
N GLY A 170 -10.72 6.92 -19.30
CA GLY A 170 -11.67 6.81 -18.19
C GLY A 170 -11.84 5.39 -17.63
N GLY A 171 -10.99 4.44 -18.04
CA GLY A 171 -11.07 3.04 -17.60
C GLY A 171 -10.02 2.16 -18.27
N PHE A 172 -9.87 0.93 -17.76
CA PHE A 172 -8.96 -0.07 -18.34
C PHE A 172 -9.72 -1.25 -18.94
N SER A 173 -9.16 -1.81 -20.01
CA SER A 173 -9.41 -3.20 -20.39
C SER A 173 -8.79 -4.16 -19.36
N ALA A 174 -9.23 -5.42 -19.36
CA ALA A 174 -8.66 -6.45 -18.47
C ALA A 174 -7.13 -6.59 -18.62
N ALA A 175 -6.60 -6.52 -19.85
CA ALA A 175 -5.17 -6.62 -20.12
C ALA A 175 -4.38 -5.41 -19.57
N GLN A 176 -4.89 -4.19 -19.75
CA GLN A 176 -4.27 -2.98 -19.18
C GLN A 176 -4.30 -3.02 -17.65
N ALA A 177 -5.38 -3.52 -17.05
CA ALA A 177 -5.47 -3.65 -15.59
C ALA A 177 -4.48 -4.68 -15.02
N GLU A 178 -4.30 -5.82 -15.68
CA GLU A 178 -3.29 -6.81 -15.30
C GLU A 178 -1.87 -6.21 -15.39
N GLU A 179 -1.58 -5.49 -16.49
CA GLU A 179 -0.31 -4.78 -16.64
C GLU A 179 -0.14 -3.72 -15.55
N PHE A 180 -1.16 -2.92 -15.29
CA PHE A 180 -1.16 -1.89 -14.26
C PHE A 180 -0.87 -2.45 -12.86
N VAL A 181 -1.52 -3.58 -12.49
CA VAL A 181 -1.26 -4.24 -11.22
C VAL A 181 0.20 -4.69 -11.13
N ARG A 182 0.74 -5.31 -12.18
CA ARG A 182 2.13 -5.76 -12.22
C ARG A 182 3.11 -4.59 -12.09
N GLU A 183 2.94 -3.53 -12.87
CA GLU A 183 3.84 -2.37 -12.85
C GLU A 183 3.76 -1.59 -11.52
N THR A 184 2.56 -1.51 -10.94
CA THR A 184 2.35 -0.90 -9.61
C THR A 184 3.00 -1.73 -8.50
N LEU A 185 3.00 -3.06 -8.62
CA LEU A 185 3.60 -3.96 -7.63
C LEU A 185 5.11 -3.74 -7.48
N GLU A 186 5.80 -3.39 -8.57
CA GLU A 186 7.24 -3.10 -8.55
C GLU A 186 7.60 -1.92 -7.63
N THR A 187 6.70 -0.94 -7.44
CA THR A 187 6.90 0.16 -6.48
C THR A 187 6.99 -0.32 -5.03
N PHE A 188 6.42 -1.48 -4.71
CA PHE A 188 6.34 -2.00 -3.34
C PHE A 188 7.25 -3.21 -3.08
N ARG A 189 8.00 -3.65 -4.09
CA ARG A 189 8.89 -4.81 -3.99
C ARG A 189 10.07 -4.49 -3.06
N TRP A 190 10.50 -5.47 -2.29
CA TRP A 190 11.70 -5.31 -1.47
C TRP A 190 12.97 -5.33 -2.32
N HIS A 191 13.76 -4.26 -2.25
CA HIS A 191 15.08 -4.18 -2.86
C HIS A 191 16.19 -4.35 -1.81
N ARG A 192 17.11 -5.31 -2.03
CA ARG A 192 18.21 -5.60 -1.08
C ARG A 192 19.35 -4.59 -1.13
N GLN A 193 19.47 -3.83 -2.21
CA GLN A 193 20.56 -2.88 -2.41
C GLN A 193 20.09 -1.48 -2.02
N ALA A 194 20.77 -0.86 -1.06
CA ALA A 194 20.54 0.53 -0.72
C ALA A 194 21.02 1.45 -1.85
N THR A 195 20.36 2.60 -1.99
CA THR A 195 20.68 3.66 -2.97
C THR A 195 21.80 4.60 -2.51
N VAL A 196 22.29 4.39 -1.29
CA VAL A 196 23.28 5.25 -0.62
C VAL A 196 24.46 4.44 -0.10
N ASP A 197 25.57 5.13 0.15
CA ASP A 197 26.73 4.56 0.85
C ASP A 197 26.43 4.27 2.34
N GLU A 198 27.24 3.39 2.94
CA GLU A 198 27.05 2.93 4.31
C GLU A 198 27.11 4.07 5.35
N GLU A 199 27.95 5.08 5.12
CA GLU A 199 28.09 6.22 6.03
C GLU A 199 26.83 7.08 6.04
N THR A 200 26.27 7.36 4.86
CA THR A 200 24.98 8.02 4.70
C THR A 200 23.86 7.23 5.37
N TYR A 201 23.77 5.91 5.12
CA TYR A 201 22.78 5.04 5.79
C TYR A 201 22.88 5.11 7.31
N ARG A 202 24.09 4.96 7.87
CA ARG A 202 24.33 5.00 9.31
C ARG A 202 23.96 6.36 9.91
N SER A 203 24.21 7.45 9.19
CA SER A 203 23.86 8.80 9.64
C SER A 203 22.35 8.99 9.71
N LEU A 204 21.62 8.61 8.66
CA LEU A 204 20.15 8.66 8.63
C LEU A 204 19.52 7.73 9.67
N HIS A 205 20.12 6.55 9.89
CA HIS A 205 19.62 5.57 10.84
C HIS A 205 19.77 6.02 12.30
N ARG A 206 20.86 6.72 12.62
CA ARG A 206 21.10 7.30 13.95
C ARG A 206 20.12 8.42 14.28
N GLU A 207 19.74 9.22 13.29
CA GLU A 207 18.74 10.28 13.45
C GLU A 207 17.38 9.66 13.80
N HIS A 208 16.88 8.77 12.94
CA HIS A 208 15.68 7.98 13.21
C HIS A 208 15.62 6.78 12.25
N ARG A 209 15.34 5.58 12.77
CA ARG A 209 15.28 4.35 11.96
C ARG A 209 14.34 4.45 10.76
N LEU A 210 13.21 5.15 10.92
CA LEU A 210 12.25 5.42 9.84
C LEU A 210 12.84 6.30 8.72
N ILE A 211 13.70 7.27 9.03
CA ILE A 211 14.30 8.12 7.99
C ILE A 211 15.16 7.25 7.07
N ALA A 212 16.02 6.39 7.64
CA ALA A 212 16.82 5.47 6.84
C ALA A 212 15.97 4.48 6.04
N ASP A 213 14.85 4.00 6.60
CA ASP A 213 13.92 3.11 5.91
C ASP A 213 13.23 3.76 4.69
N VAL A 214 13.00 5.07 4.74
CA VAL A 214 12.35 5.79 3.63
C VAL A 214 13.35 6.29 2.59
N VAL A 215 14.52 6.74 3.02
CA VAL A 215 15.48 7.45 2.16
C VAL A 215 16.46 6.50 1.45
N CYS A 216 16.84 5.39 2.08
CA CYS A 216 17.96 4.55 1.62
C CYS A 216 17.54 3.39 0.73
#